data_AF-A0A1F0Q660-F1
#
_entry.id   AF-A0A1F0Q660-F1
#
_cell.length_a   1.000
_cell.length_b   1.000
_cell.length_c   1.000
_cell.angle_alpha   90.00
_cell.angle_beta   90.00
_cell.angle_gamma   90.00
#
_symmetry.space_group_name_H-M   'P 1'
#
loop_
_entity.id
_entity.type
_entity.pdbx_description
1 polymer ?
#
loop_
_entity_poly.entity_id
_entity_poly.type
_entity_poly.pdbx_seq_one_letter_code
_entity_poly.pdbx_strand_id
1 'polypeptide(L)' 'MTSTVRTGKSVEDSVTFAKGVSLLAGHDMDAEQEELVRAVASGEMTVDEAIAKAKSQLN' A
#
# COMPACT_ATOMS: atom_id res chain seq x y z
N MET A 1 -2.36 -5.27 -31.23
CA MET A 1 -1.54 -5.33 -30.01
C MET A 1 -2.47 -5.10 -28.83
N THR A 2 -2.92 -6.16 -28.16
CA THR A 2 -3.60 -5.98 -26.87
C THR A 2 -2.48 -5.68 -25.88
N SER A 3 -2.34 -4.41 -25.50
CA SER A 3 -1.43 -4.01 -24.45
C SER A 3 -2.11 -4.37 -23.13
N THR A 4 -2.14 -5.66 -22.81
CA THR A 4 -2.34 -6.08 -21.43
C THR A 4 -1.05 -5.69 -20.74
N VAL A 5 -0.97 -4.43 -20.33
CA VAL A 5 -0.02 -4.00 -19.32
C VAL A 5 -0.45 -4.73 -18.06
N ARG A 6 0.00 -5.98 -17.90
CA ARG A 6 0.28 -6.52 -16.58
C ARG A 6 1.45 -5.65 -16.10
N THR A 7 1.14 -4.41 -15.73
CA THR A 7 2.09 -3.57 -15.00
C THR A 7 2.28 -4.35 -13.71
N GLY A 8 3.34 -5.16 -13.65
CA GLY A 8 3.94 -5.54 -12.39
C GLY A 8 4.40 -4.23 -11.78
N LYS A 9 3.47 -3.47 -11.20
CA LYS A 9 3.76 -2.23 -10.52
C LYS A 9 4.60 -2.69 -9.35
N SER A 10 5.88 -2.32 -9.36
CA SER A 10 6.83 -2.79 -8.34
C SER A 10 6.22 -2.53 -6.98
N VAL A 11 6.46 -3.44 -6.04
CA VAL A 11 6.00 -3.31 -4.66
C VAL A 11 6.41 -1.93 -4.11
N GLU A 12 7.62 -1.48 -4.44
CA GLU A 12 8.16 -0.16 -4.10
C GLU A 12 7.37 1.01 -4.71
N ASP A 13 6.85 0.83 -5.92
CA ASP A 13 6.06 1.82 -6.65
C ASP A 13 4.69 2.02 -6.00
N SER A 14 4.11 0.94 -5.46
CA SER A 14 2.85 0.96 -4.71
C SER A 14 3.05 1.60 -3.34
N VAL A 15 4.15 1.28 -2.65
CA VAL A 15 4.54 1.91 -1.38
C VAL A 15 4.79 3.41 -1.56
N THR A 16 5.53 3.81 -2.60
CA THR A 16 5.81 5.21 -2.91
C THR A 16 4.54 6.00 -3.19
N PHE A 17 3.59 5.40 -3.93
CA PHE A 17 2.29 6.02 -4.17
C PHE A 17 1.51 6.21 -2.87
N ALA A 18 1.44 5.20 -2.00
CA ALA A 18 0.74 5.30 -0.72
C ALA A 18 1.35 6.38 0.21
N LYS A 19 2.68 6.46 0.25
CA LYS A 19 3.41 7.55 0.95
C LYS A 19 3.05 8.92 0.38
N GLY A 20 3.05 9.06 -0.94
CA GLY A 20 2.70 10.32 -1.61
C GLY A 20 1.27 10.78 -1.32
N VAL A 21 0.31 9.86 -1.30
CA VAL A 21 -1.08 10.16 -0.94
C VAL A 21 -1.21 10.54 0.54
N SER A 22 -0.50 9.85 1.43
CA SER A 22 -0.50 10.15 2.87
C SER A 22 0.05 11.56 3.13
N LEU A 23 1.20 11.88 2.53
CA LEU A 23 1.82 13.21 2.62
C LEU A 23 0.90 14.31 2.05
N LEU A 24 0.22 14.04 0.93
CA LEU A 24 -0.77 14.98 0.36
C LEU A 24 -1.96 15.20 1.31
N ALA A 25 -2.35 14.18 2.07
CA ALA A 25 -3.38 14.29 3.11
C ALA A 25 -2.88 14.95 4.40
N GLY A 26 -1.59 15.32 4.48
CA GLY A 26 -0.99 15.92 5.67
C GLY A 26 -0.69 14.91 6.79
N HIS A 27 -0.66 13.62 6.47
CA HIS A 27 -0.30 12.55 7.39
C HIS A 27 1.01 11.89 6.97
N ASP A 28 1.90 11.67 7.92
CA ASP A 28 3.05 10.78 7.70
C ASP A 28 2.59 9.33 7.78
N MET A 29 3.18 8.50 6.93
CA MET A 29 2.88 7.08 6.89
C MET A 29 3.88 6.36 7.81
N ASP A 30 3.36 5.69 8.83
CA ASP A 30 4.21 4.97 9.78
C ASP A 30 4.85 3.73 9.16
N ALA A 31 5.95 3.25 9.75
CA ALA A 31 6.66 2.06 9.29
C ALA A 31 5.75 0.81 9.24
N GLU A 32 4.78 0.71 10.15
CA GLU A 32 3.80 -0.38 10.19
C GLU A 32 2.81 -0.29 9.01
N GLN A 33 2.37 0.92 8.66
CA GLN A 33 1.51 1.14 7.48
C GLN A 33 2.26 0.85 6.18
N GLU A 34 3.56 1.17 6.13
CA GLU A 34 4.41 0.83 5.00
C GLU A 34 4.54 -0.67 4.80
N GLU A 35 4.74 -1.42 5.88
CA GLU A 35 4.80 -2.88 5.83
C GLU A 35 3.47 -3.49 5.35
N LEU A 36 2.33 -2.94 5.79
CA LEU A 36 1.01 -3.36 5.31
C LEU A 36 0.83 -3.13 3.82
N VAL A 37 1.18 -1.93 3.32
CA VAL A 37 1.12 -1.63 1.87
C VAL A 37 2.05 -2.55 1.09
N ARG A 38 3.22 -2.86 1.65
CA ARG A 38 4.20 -3.76 1.04
C ARG A 38 3.68 -5.19 0.95
N ALA A 39 3.08 -5.71 2.02
CA ALA A 39 2.48 -7.05 2.05
C ALA A 39 1.28 -7.18 1.10
N VAL A 40 0.49 -6.11 0.95
CA VAL A 40 -0.60 -6.05 -0.05
C VAL A 40 -0.04 -6.04 -1.45
N ALA A 41 0.98 -5.23 -1.72
CA ALA A 41 1.58 -5.12 -3.04
C ALA A 41 2.39 -6.37 -3.43
N SER A 42 2.96 -7.10 -2.47
CA SER A 42 3.63 -8.39 -2.70
C SER A 42 2.63 -9.55 -2.89
N GLY A 43 1.36 -9.33 -2.54
CA GLY A 43 0.31 -10.35 -2.58
C GLY A 43 0.34 -11.33 -1.39
N GLU A 44 1.15 -11.04 -0.36
CA GLU A 44 1.15 -11.80 0.90
C GLU A 44 -0.10 -11.54 1.74
N MET A 45 -0.76 -10.40 1.53
CA MET A 45 -1.97 -9.99 2.25
C MET A 45 -2.99 -9.39 1.28
N THR A 46 -4.29 -9.56 1.57
CA THR A 46 -5.32 -8.85 0.81
C THR A 46 -5.48 -7.40 1.29
N VAL A 47 -6.00 -6.53 0.42
CA VAL A 47 -6.26 -5.12 0.76
C VAL A 47 -7.18 -5.00 1.99
N ASP A 48 -8.20 -5.86 2.08
CA ASP A 48 -9.16 -5.86 3.19
C ASP A 48 -8.50 -6.20 4.54
N GLU A 49 -7.61 -7.19 4.56
CA GLU A 49 -6.86 -7.56 5.77
C GLU A 49 -5.93 -6.44 6.23
N ALA A 50 -5.26 -5.77 5.30
CA ALA A 50 -4.39 -4.63 5.62
C ALA A 50 -5.19 -3.44 6.16
N ILE A 51 -6.36 -3.14 5.59
CA ILE A 51 -7.25 -2.10 6.10
C ILE A 51 -7.76 -2.45 7.51
N ALA A 52 -8.12 -3.71 7.75
CA ALA A 52 -8.55 -4.16 9.08
C ALA A 52 -7.45 -3.97 10.13
N LYS A 53 -6.19 -4.31 9.80
CA LYS A 53 -5.03 -4.09 10.67
C LYS A 53 -4.76 -2.60 10.90
N ALA A 54 -4.72 -1.80 9.84
CA ALA A 54 -4.47 -0.36 9.94
C ALA A 54 -5.55 0.34 10.80
N LYS A 55 -6.82 -0.05 10.66
CA LYS A 55 -7.90 0.46 11.52
C LYS A 55 -7.77 0.04 12.97
N SER A 56 -7.32 -1.19 13.24
CA SER A 56 -7.10 -1.67 14.60
C SER A 56 -5.96 -0.95 15.33
N GLN A 57 -5.03 -0.33 14.59
CA GLN A 57 -3.92 0.44 15.16
C GLN A 57 -4.26 1.91 15.41
N LEU A 58 -5.34 2.44 14.82
CA LEU A 58 -5.81 3.81 15.04
C LEU A 58 -6.59 3.96 16.36
N ASN A 59 -6.60 2.92 17.21
CA ASN A 59 -7.52 2.73 18.32
C ASN A 59 -6.82 2.82 19.68
#